data_AF-A0A3G3LL37-F1
#
_entry.id   AF-A0A3G3LL37-F1
#
_cell.length_a   1.000
_cell.length_b   1.000
_cell.length_c   1.000
_cell.angle_alpha   90.00
_cell.angle_beta   90.00
_cell.angle_gamma   90.00
#
_symmetry.space_group_name_H-M   'P 1'
#
loop_
_entity.id
_entity.type
_entity.pdbx_description
1 polymer ?
#
loop_
_entity_poly.entity_id
_entity_poly.type
_entity_poly.pdbx_seq_one_letter_code
_entity_poly.pdbx_strand_id
1 'polypeptide(L)'
;MNTKATSRPTFPFTAIIGQEEMKLSLILNVIDPKIGGVMIMGDRGTGKSTIVRALIDLLPPIEVVENDPYNSDPQDPELMSSEVLEKIKKNEQLSIIKVKTPMVDLPLGATEDRVCGTINIEKAISEGLKAFEPGLLAQANRGILYVDEVNLLDDHLVDVLLDSAASGWNTVEREGISICHPAKFILIGSGNPEEGELRPQLLDRFGMHAQIKTLKEPNLRVKIVQQRESFDKDPINFKNKYKEEQEKLTNKIEKARKKLKEIKISYDLMEKISQVCSELNVDGLRGDLVTSRAAKALAAFEEREEVTTRDIFTIITLCLRHRLRKDPLESVDSGFKVQQTFKKVFNYE
;
A
#
# COMPACT_ATOMS: atom_id res chain seq x y z
N MET A 1 18.21 10.37 -26.56
CA MET A 1 16.81 10.84 -26.59
C MET A 1 15.93 9.69 -26.13
N ASN A 2 15.72 9.52 -24.82
CA ASN A 2 14.83 8.49 -24.30
C ASN A 2 13.39 8.98 -24.45
N THR A 3 12.70 8.37 -25.41
CA THR A 3 11.27 8.53 -25.64
C THR A 3 10.52 8.21 -24.36
N LYS A 4 9.93 9.26 -23.77
CA LYS A 4 8.93 9.16 -22.71
C LYS A 4 7.97 8.03 -23.06
N ALA A 5 7.93 7.00 -22.21
CA ALA A 5 6.93 5.97 -22.28
C ALA A 5 5.56 6.65 -22.45
N THR A 6 4.91 6.38 -23.58
CA THR A 6 3.53 6.78 -23.84
C THR A 6 2.69 6.13 -22.74
N SER A 7 2.43 6.87 -21.66
CA SER A 7 1.65 6.36 -20.54
C SER A 7 0.27 6.02 -21.09
N ARG A 8 -0.03 4.74 -21.21
CA ARG A 8 -1.37 4.29 -21.59
C ARG A 8 -2.36 4.97 -20.64
N PRO A 9 -3.43 5.59 -21.16
CA PRO A 9 -4.41 6.20 -20.29
C PRO A 9 -4.94 5.14 -19.33
N THR A 10 -4.81 5.45 -18.05
CA THR A 10 -5.31 4.70 -16.89
C THR A 10 -6.78 5.03 -16.63
N PHE A 11 -7.54 4.09 -16.09
CA PHE A 11 -8.94 4.33 -15.76
C PHE A 11 -9.05 5.27 -14.53
N PRO A 12 -9.88 6.32 -14.54
CA PRO A 12 -10.06 7.22 -13.39
C PRO A 12 -10.49 6.49 -12.11
N PHE A 13 -9.81 6.74 -10.99
CA PHE A 13 -10.13 6.10 -9.69
C PHE A 13 -11.56 6.42 -9.22
N THR A 14 -12.01 7.67 -9.40
CA THR A 14 -13.35 8.13 -9.03
C THR A 14 -14.47 7.55 -9.91
N ALA A 15 -14.14 7.13 -11.13
CA ALA A 15 -15.13 6.53 -12.04
C ALA A 15 -15.44 5.07 -11.70
N ILE A 16 -14.63 4.42 -10.86
CA ILE A 16 -14.78 3.01 -10.51
C ILE A 16 -16.02 2.86 -9.63
N ILE A 17 -16.96 2.00 -10.03
CA ILE A 17 -18.21 1.78 -9.30
C ILE A 17 -18.04 0.66 -8.27
N GLY A 18 -18.47 0.93 -7.04
CA GLY A 18 -18.40 -0.03 -5.92
C GLY A 18 -16.98 -0.20 -5.38
N GLN A 19 -16.75 -1.35 -4.73
CA GLN A 19 -15.47 -1.70 -4.11
C GLN A 19 -14.99 -0.69 -3.07
N GLU A 20 -15.94 -0.13 -2.32
CA GLU A 20 -15.68 0.93 -1.33
C GLU A 20 -14.67 0.48 -0.26
N GLU A 21 -14.71 -0.80 0.15
CA GLU A 21 -13.74 -1.39 1.08
C GLU A 21 -12.30 -1.35 0.53
N MET A 22 -12.11 -1.67 -0.75
CA MET A 22 -10.80 -1.59 -1.42
C MET A 22 -10.35 -0.15 -1.60
N LYS A 23 -11.23 0.74 -2.08
CA LYS A 23 -10.88 2.15 -2.27
C LYS A 23 -10.47 2.80 -0.96
N LEU A 24 -11.23 2.55 0.10
CA LEU A 24 -10.96 3.10 1.43
C LEU A 24 -9.61 2.61 1.95
N SER A 25 -9.36 1.30 1.94
CA SER A 25 -8.09 0.74 2.43
C SER A 25 -6.86 1.28 1.68
N LEU A 26 -6.97 1.46 0.36
CA LEU A 26 -5.93 2.09 -0.45
C LEU A 26 -5.71 3.56 -0.10
N ILE A 27 -6.78 4.35 0.02
CA ILE A 27 -6.69 5.77 0.39
C ILE A 27 -6.06 5.91 1.78
N LEU A 28 -6.46 5.09 2.75
CA LEU A 28 -5.92 5.15 4.11
C LEU A 28 -4.41 4.84 4.13
N ASN A 29 -3.96 3.84 3.37
CA ASN A 29 -2.52 3.51 3.27
C ASN A 29 -1.71 4.58 2.54
N VAL A 30 -2.33 5.33 1.63
CA VAL A 30 -1.70 6.52 1.03
C VAL A 30 -1.57 7.66 2.04
N ILE A 31 -2.57 7.82 2.93
CA ILE A 31 -2.55 8.85 3.97
C ILE A 31 -1.50 8.50 5.04
N ASP A 32 -1.53 7.27 5.55
CA ASP A 32 -0.57 6.74 6.51
C ASP A 32 0.06 5.42 5.99
N PRO A 33 1.22 5.48 5.32
CA PRO A 33 1.93 4.28 4.88
C PRO A 33 2.34 3.34 6.02
N LYS A 34 2.39 3.86 7.27
CA LYS A 34 2.73 3.04 8.44
C LYS A 34 1.59 2.11 8.89
N ILE A 35 0.42 2.16 8.23
CA ILE A 35 -0.63 1.16 8.40
C ILE A 35 -0.12 -0.24 8.03
N GLY A 36 0.80 -0.35 7.05
CA GLY A 36 1.45 -1.62 6.72
C GLY A 36 0.85 -2.34 5.51
N GLY A 37 0.32 -1.61 4.55
CA GLY A 37 -0.13 -2.15 3.26
C GLY A 37 -1.54 -2.72 3.27
N VAL A 38 -1.96 -3.19 2.09
CA VAL A 38 -3.29 -3.76 1.85
C VAL A 38 -3.17 -5.11 1.17
N MET A 39 -3.82 -6.12 1.76
CA MET A 39 -4.12 -7.38 1.12
C MET A 39 -5.50 -7.33 0.50
N ILE A 40 -5.60 -7.63 -0.80
CA ILE A 40 -6.83 -7.55 -1.57
C ILE A 40 -7.22 -8.94 -2.04
N MET A 41 -8.28 -9.49 -1.48
CA MET A 41 -8.78 -10.82 -1.81
C MET A 41 -10.09 -10.76 -2.56
N GLY A 42 -10.20 -11.46 -3.69
CA GLY A 42 -11.48 -11.59 -4.39
C GLY A 42 -11.38 -12.36 -5.70
N ASP A 43 -12.51 -12.49 -6.38
CA ASP A 43 -12.62 -13.27 -7.63
C ASP A 43 -11.81 -12.65 -8.77
N ARG A 44 -11.47 -13.47 -9.78
CA ARG A 44 -10.90 -12.98 -11.05
C ARG A 44 -11.89 -12.05 -11.77
N GLY A 45 -11.36 -11.06 -12.50
CA GLY A 45 -12.18 -10.10 -13.25
C GLY A 45 -12.84 -9.00 -12.42
N THR A 46 -12.55 -8.91 -11.13
CA THR A 46 -13.05 -7.83 -10.24
C THR A 46 -12.33 -6.50 -10.41
N GLY A 47 -11.27 -6.41 -11.23
CA GLY A 47 -10.59 -5.15 -11.54
C GLY A 47 -9.59 -4.67 -10.47
N LYS A 48 -9.07 -5.60 -9.64
CA LYS A 48 -8.06 -5.33 -8.59
C LYS A 48 -6.89 -4.50 -9.10
N SER A 49 -6.20 -4.98 -10.14
CA SER A 49 -5.05 -4.28 -10.74
C SER A 49 -5.42 -2.93 -11.37
N THR A 50 -6.64 -2.80 -11.90
CA THR A 50 -7.14 -1.54 -12.48
C THR A 50 -7.25 -0.45 -11.41
N ILE A 51 -7.79 -0.77 -10.23
CA ILE A 51 -7.95 0.20 -9.13
C ILE A 51 -6.59 0.61 -8.56
N VAL A 52 -5.67 -0.34 -8.38
CA VAL A 52 -4.32 -0.04 -7.88
C VAL A 52 -3.58 0.89 -8.85
N ARG A 53 -3.66 0.62 -10.16
CA ARG A 53 -3.06 1.51 -11.17
C ARG A 53 -3.74 2.88 -11.24
N ALA A 54 -5.05 2.94 -11.01
CA ALA A 54 -5.78 4.20 -10.95
C ALA A 54 -5.37 5.07 -9.75
N LEU A 55 -4.90 4.46 -8.66
CA LEU A 55 -4.45 5.16 -7.46
C LEU A 55 -3.24 6.06 -7.72
N ILE A 56 -2.30 5.65 -8.59
CA ILE A 56 -1.08 6.43 -8.89
C ILE A 56 -1.43 7.84 -9.37
N ASP A 57 -2.45 7.96 -10.22
CA ASP A 57 -2.85 9.25 -10.80
C ASP A 57 -3.44 10.20 -9.74
N LEU A 58 -3.85 9.68 -8.58
CA LEU A 58 -4.32 10.50 -7.45
C LEU A 58 -3.17 10.99 -6.56
N LEU A 59 -1.98 10.39 -6.65
CA LEU A 59 -0.86 10.70 -5.77
C LEU A 59 -0.14 11.97 -6.24
N PRO A 60 0.22 12.88 -5.32
CA PRO A 60 1.04 14.03 -5.67
C PRO A 60 2.42 13.54 -6.18
N PRO A 61 3.05 14.29 -7.09
CA PRO A 61 4.42 14.01 -7.49
C PRO A 61 5.37 14.13 -6.29
N ILE A 62 6.43 13.34 -6.29
CA ILE A 62 7.48 13.35 -5.27
C ILE A 62 8.70 14.10 -5.79
N GLU A 63 9.38 14.80 -4.88
CA GLU A 63 10.68 15.43 -5.16
C GLU A 63 11.78 14.40 -4.94
N VAL A 64 12.63 14.19 -5.96
CA VAL A 64 13.73 13.21 -5.94
C VAL A 64 15.02 13.85 -6.40
N VAL A 65 16.14 13.33 -5.91
CA VAL A 65 17.48 13.68 -6.42
C VAL A 65 17.65 13.11 -7.81
N GLU A 66 18.08 13.94 -8.76
CA GLU A 66 18.29 13.53 -10.15
C GLU A 66 19.40 12.48 -10.26
N ASN A 67 19.19 11.47 -11.10
CA ASN A 67 20.10 10.33 -11.34
C ASN A 67 20.33 9.41 -10.12
N ASP A 68 19.54 9.52 -9.06
CA ASP A 68 19.57 8.56 -7.95
C ASP A 68 18.62 7.38 -8.24
N PRO A 69 19.12 6.12 -8.26
CA PRO A 69 18.29 4.94 -8.55
C PRO A 69 17.27 4.62 -7.44
N TYR A 70 17.43 5.20 -6.25
CA TYR A 70 16.60 4.95 -5.07
C TYR A 70 15.51 6.00 -4.86
N ASN A 71 15.36 6.99 -5.76
CA ASN A 71 14.39 8.08 -5.60
C ASN A 71 14.54 8.83 -4.25
N SER A 72 15.77 9.05 -3.79
CA SER A 72 16.08 9.63 -2.47
C SER A 72 15.35 10.96 -2.24
N ASP A 73 14.85 11.14 -1.01
CA ASP A 73 14.24 12.40 -0.60
C ASP A 73 15.34 13.46 -0.40
N PRO A 74 15.24 14.67 -0.99
CA PRO A 74 16.21 15.74 -0.77
C PRO A 74 16.20 16.30 0.66
N GLN A 75 15.13 16.08 1.44
CA GLN A 75 14.92 16.72 2.75
C GLN A 75 14.98 15.74 3.93
N ASP A 76 14.73 14.44 3.71
CA ASP A 76 14.65 13.43 4.78
C ASP A 76 15.86 12.48 4.76
N PRO A 77 16.80 12.60 5.71
CA PRO A 77 17.98 11.73 5.81
C PRO A 77 17.66 10.23 5.95
N GLU A 78 16.51 9.86 6.51
CA GLU A 78 16.11 8.45 6.65
C GLU A 78 15.72 7.83 5.30
N LEU A 79 15.47 8.64 4.27
CA LEU A 79 15.03 8.22 2.94
C LEU A 79 16.07 8.51 1.87
N MET A 80 17.32 8.75 2.28
CA MET A 80 18.44 9.01 1.38
C MET A 80 19.33 7.78 1.24
N SER A 81 19.86 7.58 0.03
CA SER A 81 20.98 6.67 -0.18
C SER A 81 22.24 7.20 0.51
N SER A 82 23.17 6.28 0.82
CA SER A 82 24.47 6.62 1.41
C SER A 82 25.23 7.65 0.56
N GLU A 83 25.15 7.54 -0.76
CA GLU A 83 25.78 8.48 -1.71
C GLU A 83 25.19 9.90 -1.60
N VAL A 84 23.87 10.01 -1.53
CA VAL A 84 23.20 11.32 -1.39
C VAL A 84 23.54 11.95 -0.04
N LEU A 85 23.57 11.15 1.04
CA LEU A 85 24.00 11.62 2.36
C LEU A 85 25.44 12.15 2.35
N GLU A 86 26.35 11.49 1.65
CA GLU A 86 27.73 11.97 1.51
C GLU A 86 27.82 13.29 0.73
N LYS A 87 27.06 13.44 -0.35
CA LYS A 87 27.00 14.68 -1.14
C LYS A 87 26.48 15.85 -0.31
N ILE A 88 25.45 15.62 0.51
CA ILE A 88 24.92 16.62 1.44
C ILE A 88 25.97 17.00 2.49
N LYS A 89 26.67 16.01 3.07
CA LYS A 89 27.77 16.27 4.02
C LYS A 89 28.91 17.08 3.40
N LYS A 90 29.14 16.92 2.09
CA LYS A 90 30.12 17.68 1.31
C LYS A 90 29.61 19.05 0.83
N ASN A 91 28.37 19.44 1.18
CA ASN A 91 27.69 20.66 0.71
C ASN A 91 27.64 20.77 -0.83
N GLU A 92 27.53 19.64 -1.54
CA GLU A 92 27.35 19.64 -2.99
C GLU A 92 25.91 20.04 -3.36
N GLN A 93 25.75 20.75 -4.48
CA GLN A 93 24.42 21.09 -5.00
C GLN A 93 23.74 19.85 -5.58
N LEU A 94 22.60 19.45 -5.00
CA LEU A 94 21.74 18.40 -5.53
C LEU A 94 20.79 18.99 -6.56
N SER A 95 20.73 18.40 -7.76
CA SER A 95 19.65 18.68 -8.71
C SER A 95 18.39 17.90 -8.29
N ILE A 96 17.27 18.62 -8.14
CA ILE A 96 16.00 18.07 -7.66
C ILE A 96 15.01 18.10 -8.81
N ILE A 97 14.36 16.97 -9.08
CA ILE A 97 13.29 16.85 -10.09
C ILE A 97 12.00 16.35 -9.44
N LYS A 98 10.86 16.72 -10.01
CA LYS A 98 9.55 16.17 -9.62
C LYS A 98 9.19 15.01 -10.52
N VAL A 99 9.03 13.84 -9.93
CA VAL A 99 8.62 12.62 -10.63
C VAL A 99 7.27 12.15 -10.13
N LYS A 100 6.53 11.42 -10.97
CA LYS A 100 5.33 10.73 -10.50
C LYS A 100 5.73 9.66 -9.48
N THR A 101 4.84 9.40 -8.52
CA THR A 101 5.04 8.33 -7.55
C THR A 101 5.25 6.99 -8.30
N PRO A 102 6.34 6.26 -8.04
CA PRO A 102 6.60 5.01 -8.76
C PRO A 102 5.59 3.93 -8.34
N MET A 103 5.14 3.15 -9.31
CA MET A 103 4.43 1.89 -9.06
C MET A 103 5.21 0.79 -9.75
N VAL A 104 5.64 -0.19 -8.97
CA VAL A 104 6.41 -1.34 -9.43
C VAL A 104 5.55 -2.58 -9.29
N ASP A 105 5.37 -3.29 -10.40
CA ASP A 105 4.68 -4.58 -10.43
C ASP A 105 5.71 -5.70 -10.19
N LEU A 106 5.50 -6.53 -9.17
CA LEU A 106 6.30 -7.73 -8.90
C LEU A 106 5.71 -8.92 -9.68
N PRO A 107 6.43 -9.47 -10.66
CA PRO A 107 5.98 -10.68 -11.36
C PRO A 107 6.16 -11.91 -10.48
N LEU A 108 5.30 -12.92 -10.66
CA LEU A 108 5.35 -14.18 -9.91
C LEU A 108 6.70 -14.91 -10.02
N GLY A 109 7.30 -14.93 -11.21
CA GLY A 109 8.60 -15.55 -11.44
C GLY A 109 9.80 -14.63 -11.20
N ALA A 110 9.66 -13.61 -10.34
CA ALA A 110 10.79 -12.75 -9.98
C ALA A 110 11.81 -13.55 -9.16
N THR A 111 13.09 -13.49 -9.54
CA THR A 111 14.16 -14.01 -8.69
C THR A 111 14.44 -13.03 -7.55
N GLU A 112 14.95 -13.54 -6.42
CA GLU A 112 15.37 -12.71 -5.27
C GLU A 112 16.33 -11.58 -5.71
N ASP A 113 17.27 -11.92 -6.58
CA ASP A 113 18.20 -11.03 -7.28
C ASP A 113 17.52 -9.83 -7.95
N ARG A 114 16.42 -10.09 -8.67
CA ARG A 114 15.67 -9.03 -9.34
C ARG A 114 14.90 -8.16 -8.34
N VAL A 115 14.46 -8.74 -7.22
CA VAL A 115 13.69 -8.03 -6.20
C VAL A 115 14.61 -7.14 -5.35
N CYS A 116 15.65 -7.72 -4.78
CA CYS A 116 16.55 -7.10 -3.82
C CYS A 116 17.66 -6.30 -4.51
N GLY A 117 18.07 -6.73 -5.71
CA GLY A 117 19.25 -6.25 -6.40
C GLY A 117 20.38 -7.27 -6.34
N THR A 118 21.34 -7.13 -7.25
CA THR A 118 22.50 -8.01 -7.37
C THR A 118 23.80 -7.24 -7.26
N ILE A 119 24.87 -7.94 -6.93
CA ILE A 119 26.23 -7.40 -6.92
C ILE A 119 26.95 -8.02 -8.12
N ASN A 120 27.39 -7.19 -9.07
CA ASN A 120 28.16 -7.65 -10.21
C ASN A 120 29.64 -7.78 -9.82
N ILE A 121 30.10 -9.01 -9.59
CA ILE A 121 31.46 -9.33 -9.11
C ILE A 121 32.55 -8.71 -10.00
N GLU A 122 32.37 -8.76 -11.33
CA GLU A 122 33.35 -8.23 -12.29
C GLU A 122 33.49 -6.70 -12.16
N LYS A 123 32.37 -6.01 -11.98
CA LYS A 123 32.36 -4.57 -11.66
C LYS A 123 32.87 -4.29 -10.25
N ALA A 124 32.64 -5.19 -9.29
CA ALA A 124 33.06 -4.99 -7.90
C ALA A 124 34.58 -4.99 -7.77
N ILE A 125 35.25 -5.85 -8.54
CA ILE A 125 36.71 -5.94 -8.58
C ILE A 125 37.34 -4.75 -9.32
N SER A 126 36.66 -4.19 -10.33
CA SER A 126 37.18 -3.10 -11.18
C SER A 126 36.81 -1.69 -10.69
N GLU A 127 35.58 -1.47 -10.25
CA GLU A 127 35.01 -0.18 -9.84
C GLU A 127 34.71 -0.08 -8.33
N GLY A 128 34.93 -1.15 -7.55
CA GLY A 128 34.68 -1.18 -6.11
C GLY A 128 33.20 -1.26 -5.75
N LEU A 129 32.76 -0.48 -4.76
CA LEU A 129 31.37 -0.47 -4.23
C LEU A 129 30.28 -0.06 -5.25
N LYS A 130 30.64 0.35 -6.47
CA LYS A 130 29.71 0.78 -7.54
C LYS A 130 29.09 -0.35 -8.36
N ALA A 131 29.28 -1.60 -7.93
CA ALA A 131 28.85 -2.78 -8.65
C ALA A 131 27.43 -3.26 -8.34
N PHE A 132 26.71 -2.56 -7.46
CA PHE A 132 25.34 -2.93 -7.10
C PHE A 132 24.35 -2.52 -8.19
N GLU A 133 23.58 -3.50 -8.67
CA GLU A 133 22.51 -3.29 -9.61
C GLU A 133 21.18 -3.24 -8.85
N PRO A 134 20.49 -2.08 -8.80
CA PRO A 134 19.31 -1.89 -7.97
C PRO A 134 18.13 -2.75 -8.45
N GLY A 135 17.51 -3.45 -7.50
CA GLY A 135 16.34 -4.29 -7.75
C GLY A 135 15.01 -3.52 -7.81
N LEU A 136 13.91 -4.27 -7.85
CA LEU A 136 12.55 -3.74 -7.81
C LEU A 136 12.24 -2.97 -6.53
N LEU A 137 12.82 -3.37 -5.39
CA LEU A 137 12.65 -2.69 -4.10
C LEU A 137 13.23 -1.27 -4.11
N ALA A 138 14.37 -1.07 -4.78
CA ALA A 138 14.97 0.26 -4.95
C ALA A 138 14.06 1.17 -5.79
N GLN A 139 13.50 0.64 -6.88
CA GLN A 139 12.58 1.38 -7.76
C GLN A 139 11.25 1.71 -7.07
N ALA A 140 10.79 0.84 -6.15
CA ALA A 140 9.56 1.03 -5.40
C ALA A 140 9.69 2.06 -4.26
N ASN A 141 10.92 2.47 -3.89
CA ASN A 141 11.13 3.40 -2.79
C ASN A 141 10.31 4.68 -2.97
N ARG A 142 9.64 5.11 -1.89
CA ARG A 142 8.68 6.23 -1.83
C ARG A 142 7.49 6.09 -2.78
N GLY A 143 7.15 4.86 -3.18
CA GLY A 143 6.02 4.56 -4.04
C GLY A 143 5.21 3.35 -3.60
N ILE A 144 4.73 2.61 -4.59
CA ILE A 144 3.86 1.44 -4.41
C ILE A 144 4.56 0.21 -4.98
N LEU A 145 4.59 -0.87 -4.20
CA LEU A 145 4.94 -2.20 -4.68
C LEU A 145 3.66 -3.03 -4.78
N TYR A 146 3.29 -3.40 -6.00
CA TYR A 146 2.13 -4.23 -6.26
C TYR A 146 2.56 -5.66 -6.54
N VAL A 147 2.01 -6.62 -5.79
CA VAL A 147 2.24 -8.04 -5.99
C VAL A 147 0.94 -8.67 -6.45
N ASP A 148 0.91 -9.14 -7.69
CA ASP A 148 -0.22 -9.91 -8.20
C ASP A 148 -0.11 -11.36 -7.75
N GLU A 149 -1.25 -11.99 -7.46
CA GLU A 149 -1.36 -13.38 -7.00
C GLU A 149 -0.35 -13.74 -5.88
N VAL A 150 -0.35 -12.97 -4.77
CA VAL A 150 0.53 -13.20 -3.59
C VAL A 150 0.48 -14.63 -3.02
N ASN A 151 -0.59 -15.36 -3.30
CA ASN A 151 -0.76 -16.75 -2.88
C ASN A 151 0.25 -17.69 -3.55
N LEU A 152 0.77 -17.30 -4.72
CA LEU A 152 1.69 -18.08 -5.54
C LEU A 152 3.15 -17.64 -5.40
N LEU A 153 3.43 -16.65 -4.53
CA LEU A 153 4.77 -16.13 -4.35
C LEU A 153 5.63 -17.09 -3.51
N ASP A 154 6.90 -17.23 -3.90
CA ASP A 154 7.89 -18.02 -3.17
C ASP A 154 8.14 -17.50 -1.74
N ASP A 155 8.38 -18.42 -0.81
CA ASP A 155 8.53 -18.18 0.63
C ASP A 155 9.59 -17.13 0.93
N HIS A 156 10.76 -17.29 0.31
CA HIS A 156 11.90 -16.42 0.52
C HIS A 156 11.63 -14.99 0.05
N LEU A 157 10.85 -14.81 -1.02
CA LEU A 157 10.48 -13.47 -1.49
C LEU A 157 9.49 -12.81 -0.54
N VAL A 158 8.51 -13.57 -0.02
CA VAL A 158 7.55 -13.07 0.96
C VAL A 158 8.26 -12.47 2.17
N ASP A 159 9.22 -13.20 2.74
CA ASP A 159 9.93 -12.75 3.94
C ASP A 159 10.71 -11.44 3.68
N VAL A 160 11.47 -11.38 2.58
CA VAL A 160 12.26 -10.19 2.24
C VAL A 160 11.37 -8.97 1.97
N LEU A 161 10.25 -9.16 1.28
CA LEU A 161 9.30 -8.07 1.00
C LEU A 161 8.68 -7.53 2.28
N LEU A 162 8.27 -8.42 3.20
CA LEU A 162 7.63 -8.03 4.45
C LEU A 162 8.61 -7.39 5.43
N ASP A 163 9.87 -7.82 5.46
CA ASP A 163 10.93 -7.20 6.26
C ASP A 163 11.32 -5.83 5.71
N SER A 164 11.43 -5.69 4.38
CA SER A 164 11.68 -4.41 3.71
C SER A 164 10.53 -3.43 3.93
N ALA A 165 9.27 -3.88 3.81
CA ALA A 165 8.10 -3.03 4.03
C ALA A 165 7.96 -2.59 5.49
N ALA A 166 8.38 -3.42 6.46
CA ALA A 166 8.31 -3.09 7.88
C ALA A 166 9.46 -2.17 8.35
N SER A 167 10.70 -2.47 7.93
CA SER A 167 11.88 -1.69 8.29
C SER A 167 12.00 -0.39 7.49
N GLY A 168 11.49 -0.38 6.26
CA GLY A 168 11.69 0.70 5.28
C GLY A 168 13.08 0.68 4.63
N TRP A 169 13.86 -0.37 4.86
CA TRP A 169 15.21 -0.55 4.34
C TRP A 169 15.35 -1.94 3.74
N ASN A 170 16.02 -2.03 2.59
CA ASN A 170 16.42 -3.30 2.02
C ASN A 170 17.90 -3.52 2.31
N THR A 171 18.25 -4.71 2.79
CA THR A 171 19.63 -5.10 3.10
C THR A 171 20.00 -6.31 2.26
N VAL A 172 21.04 -6.19 1.46
CA VAL A 172 21.55 -7.25 0.58
C VAL A 172 22.92 -7.66 1.08
N GLU A 173 23.03 -8.89 1.57
CA GLU A 173 24.27 -9.48 2.06
C GLU A 173 24.70 -10.61 1.13
N ARG A 174 25.72 -10.37 0.31
CA ARG A 174 26.28 -11.38 -0.59
C ARG A 174 27.79 -11.28 -0.66
N GLU A 175 28.44 -12.44 -0.65
CA GLU A 175 29.88 -12.57 -0.89
C GLU A 175 30.76 -11.70 0.04
N GLY A 176 30.29 -11.49 1.28
CA GLY A 176 30.98 -10.68 2.29
C GLY A 176 30.78 -9.17 2.15
N ILE A 177 29.95 -8.71 1.21
CA ILE A 177 29.54 -7.32 1.04
C ILE A 177 28.10 -7.18 1.56
N SER A 178 27.89 -6.19 2.45
CA SER A 178 26.56 -5.81 2.94
C SER A 178 26.23 -4.41 2.42
N ILE A 179 25.15 -4.30 1.65
CA ILE A 179 24.64 -3.05 1.09
C ILE A 179 23.23 -2.83 1.61
N CYS A 180 22.99 -1.65 2.18
CA CYS A 180 21.67 -1.22 2.62
C CYS A 180 21.21 -0.01 1.80
N HIS A 181 19.95 -0.02 1.38
CA HIS A 181 19.34 1.13 0.71
C HIS A 181 17.90 1.36 1.19
N PRO A 182 17.37 2.58 1.09
CA PRO A 182 15.99 2.87 1.47
C PRO A 182 15.01 2.14 0.54
N ALA A 183 13.96 1.59 1.13
CA ALA A 183 12.91 0.83 0.46
C ALA A 183 11.57 1.03 1.18
N LYS A 184 11.16 2.30 1.35
CA LYS A 184 9.90 2.65 2.03
C LYS A 184 8.79 2.78 1.00
N PHE A 185 7.99 1.73 0.85
CA PHE A 185 6.90 1.65 -0.12
C PHE A 185 5.60 1.18 0.54
N ILE A 186 4.49 1.45 -0.13
CA ILE A 186 3.19 0.88 0.23
C ILE A 186 3.08 -0.48 -0.45
N LEU A 187 3.04 -1.56 0.33
CA LEU A 187 2.85 -2.90 -0.18
C LEU A 187 1.36 -3.16 -0.46
N ILE A 188 1.04 -3.55 -1.69
CA ILE A 188 -0.30 -3.95 -2.10
C ILE A 188 -0.24 -5.35 -2.67
N GLY A 189 -0.81 -6.31 -1.97
CA GLY A 189 -0.94 -7.68 -2.44
C GLY A 189 -2.34 -7.94 -2.99
N SER A 190 -2.47 -8.61 -4.12
CA SER A 190 -3.75 -9.19 -4.54
C SER A 190 -3.68 -10.70 -4.61
N GLY A 191 -4.79 -11.36 -4.25
CA GLY A 191 -4.90 -12.82 -4.31
C GLY A 191 -6.31 -13.27 -4.70
N ASN A 192 -6.39 -14.54 -5.08
CA ASN A 192 -7.63 -15.25 -5.30
C ASN A 192 -7.78 -16.37 -4.26
N PRO A 193 -8.79 -16.33 -3.38
CA PRO A 193 -9.02 -17.39 -2.39
C PRO A 193 -9.12 -18.80 -2.97
N GLU A 194 -9.49 -18.96 -4.25
CA GLU A 194 -9.60 -20.27 -4.90
C GLU A 194 -8.24 -20.88 -5.30
N GLU A 195 -7.17 -20.08 -5.37
CA GLU A 195 -5.84 -20.52 -5.85
C GLU A 195 -4.91 -21.00 -4.73
N GLY A 196 -5.36 -20.92 -3.48
CA GLY A 196 -4.59 -21.35 -2.31
C GLY A 196 -4.85 -20.44 -1.11
N GLU A 197 -4.60 -20.98 0.09
CA GLU A 197 -4.63 -20.19 1.31
C GLU A 197 -3.35 -19.35 1.43
N LEU A 198 -3.50 -18.14 1.99
CA LEU A 198 -2.37 -17.30 2.32
C LEU A 198 -1.57 -17.88 3.48
N ARG A 199 -0.26 -17.65 3.42
CA ARG A 199 0.64 -17.89 4.54
C ARG A 199 0.26 -17.02 5.74
N PRO A 200 0.25 -17.56 6.96
CA PRO A 200 -0.03 -16.79 8.17
C PRO A 200 0.87 -15.56 8.36
N GLN A 201 2.13 -15.61 7.91
CA GLN A 201 3.06 -14.49 7.97
C GLN A 201 2.57 -13.28 7.15
N LEU A 202 2.01 -13.51 5.97
CA LEU A 202 1.41 -12.45 5.15
C LEU A 202 0.22 -11.85 5.89
N LEU A 203 -0.67 -12.70 6.39
CA LEU A 203 -1.86 -12.26 7.11
C LEU A 203 -1.52 -11.39 8.32
N ASP A 204 -0.56 -11.77 9.16
CA ASP A 204 -0.23 -10.92 10.30
C ASP A 204 0.45 -9.60 9.89
N ARG A 205 1.30 -9.64 8.85
CA ARG A 205 2.12 -8.49 8.50
C ARG A 205 1.41 -7.44 7.65
N PHE A 206 0.39 -7.82 6.88
CA PHE A 206 -0.44 -6.83 6.21
C PHE A 206 -1.28 -6.02 7.22
N GLY A 207 -1.30 -4.70 7.02
CA GLY A 207 -2.10 -3.80 7.83
C GLY A 207 -3.58 -4.08 7.67
N MET A 208 -4.07 -4.00 6.43
CA MET A 208 -5.48 -4.17 6.10
C MET A 208 -5.72 -5.36 5.19
N HIS A 209 -6.87 -5.98 5.34
CA HIS A 209 -7.39 -7.00 4.44
C HIS A 209 -8.74 -6.58 3.87
N ALA A 210 -8.75 -6.21 2.59
CA ALA A 210 -9.94 -5.85 1.84
C ALA A 210 -10.48 -7.06 1.08
N GLN A 211 -11.75 -7.40 1.28
CA GLN A 211 -12.42 -8.43 0.49
C GLN A 211 -13.27 -7.81 -0.62
N ILE A 212 -13.08 -8.27 -1.85
CA ILE A 212 -13.86 -7.85 -3.01
C ILE A 212 -14.77 -8.98 -3.41
N LYS A 213 -16.06 -8.67 -3.45
CA LYS A 213 -17.09 -9.56 -3.97
C LYS A 213 -17.57 -9.02 -5.30
N THR A 214 -17.82 -9.92 -6.25
CA THR A 214 -18.43 -9.54 -7.52
C THR A 214 -19.80 -8.91 -7.27
N LEU A 215 -20.04 -7.72 -7.83
CA LEU A 215 -21.31 -7.02 -7.70
C LEU A 215 -22.44 -7.86 -8.31
N LYS A 216 -23.48 -8.14 -7.53
CA LYS A 216 -24.61 -8.97 -7.96
C LYS A 216 -25.72 -8.16 -8.64
N GLU A 217 -25.83 -6.87 -8.35
CA GLU A 217 -26.90 -6.02 -8.88
C GLU A 217 -26.75 -5.79 -10.40
N PRO A 218 -27.75 -6.20 -11.22
CA PRO A 218 -27.67 -6.06 -12.68
C PRO A 218 -27.43 -4.64 -13.15
N ASN A 219 -28.08 -3.65 -12.50
CA ASN A 219 -27.96 -2.24 -12.85
C ASN A 219 -26.52 -1.72 -12.71
N LEU A 220 -25.81 -2.12 -11.65
CA LEU A 220 -24.42 -1.73 -11.44
C LEU A 220 -23.48 -2.44 -12.43
N ARG A 221 -23.74 -3.72 -12.74
CA ARG A 221 -22.94 -4.47 -13.73
C ARG A 221 -23.02 -3.84 -15.12
N VAL A 222 -24.23 -3.46 -15.57
CA VAL A 222 -24.41 -2.77 -16.86
C VAL A 222 -23.67 -1.44 -16.88
N LYS A 223 -23.75 -0.65 -15.79
CA LYS A 223 -23.02 0.62 -15.68
C LYS A 223 -21.51 0.45 -15.80
N ILE A 224 -20.94 -0.58 -15.16
CA ILE A 224 -19.49 -0.88 -15.24
C ILE A 224 -19.08 -1.18 -16.68
N VAL A 225 -19.86 -2.02 -17.38
CA VAL A 225 -19.59 -2.36 -18.79
C VAL A 225 -19.68 -1.11 -19.67
N GLN A 226 -20.71 -0.29 -19.51
CA GLN A 226 -20.89 0.95 -20.27
C GLN A 226 -19.77 1.96 -20.02
N GLN A 227 -19.33 2.13 -18.78
CA GLN A 227 -18.20 3.00 -18.45
C GLN A 227 -16.91 2.49 -19.06
N ARG A 228 -16.68 1.16 -19.00
CA ARG A 228 -15.49 0.55 -19.58
C ARG A 228 -15.45 0.72 -21.10
N GLU A 229 -16.55 0.47 -21.78
CA GLU A 229 -16.69 0.67 -23.22
C GLU A 229 -16.49 2.15 -23.61
N SER A 230 -17.04 3.07 -22.82
CA SER A 230 -16.86 4.52 -23.04
C SER A 230 -15.39 4.93 -22.91
N PHE A 231 -14.68 4.36 -21.93
CA PHE A 231 -13.25 4.60 -21.73
C PHE A 231 -12.40 4.00 -22.86
N ASP A 232 -12.71 2.78 -23.30
CA ASP A 232 -11.97 2.12 -24.37
C ASP A 232 -12.19 2.83 -25.73
N LYS A 233 -13.37 3.46 -25.95
CA LYS A 233 -13.65 4.28 -27.15
C LYS A 233 -12.91 5.61 -27.16
N ASP A 234 -12.94 6.35 -26.05
CA ASP A 234 -12.29 7.66 -25.94
C ASP A 234 -11.74 7.90 -24.52
N PRO A 235 -10.49 7.47 -24.25
CA PRO A 235 -9.90 7.59 -22.92
C PRO A 235 -9.68 9.04 -22.47
N ILE A 236 -9.43 9.96 -23.41
CA ILE A 236 -9.06 11.34 -23.09
C ILE A 236 -10.30 12.11 -22.63
N ASN A 237 -11.38 12.03 -23.41
CA ASN A 237 -12.64 12.68 -23.04
C ASN A 237 -13.24 12.06 -21.77
N PHE A 238 -13.11 10.75 -21.58
CA PHE A 238 -13.54 10.10 -20.35
C PHE A 238 -12.75 10.62 -19.14
N LYS A 239 -11.41 10.74 -19.24
CA LYS A 239 -10.60 11.34 -18.16
C LYS A 239 -11.00 12.78 -17.85
N ASN A 240 -11.25 13.59 -18.87
CA ASN A 240 -11.65 14.99 -18.69
C ASN A 240 -12.98 15.11 -17.93
N LYS A 241 -13.94 14.21 -18.19
CA LYS A 241 -15.22 14.18 -17.46
C LYS A 241 -15.06 13.95 -15.95
N TYR A 242 -14.10 13.12 -15.55
CA TYR A 242 -13.85 12.77 -14.14
C TYR A 242 -12.72 13.58 -13.50
N LYS A 243 -12.15 14.55 -14.22
CA LYS A 243 -10.99 15.33 -13.77
C LYS A 243 -11.30 16.12 -12.50
N GLU A 244 -12.44 16.81 -12.45
CA GLU A 244 -12.84 17.59 -11.27
C GLU A 244 -13.00 16.73 -10.01
N GLU A 245 -13.58 15.53 -10.15
CA GLU A 245 -13.75 14.61 -9.03
C GLU A 245 -12.40 14.04 -8.56
N GLN A 246 -11.50 13.73 -9.49
CA GLN A 246 -10.15 13.28 -9.15
C GLN A 246 -9.37 14.38 -8.42
N GLU A 247 -9.39 15.62 -8.91
CA GLU A 247 -8.71 16.74 -8.27
C GLU A 247 -9.25 17.00 -6.85
N LYS A 248 -10.58 16.92 -6.65
CA LYS A 248 -11.19 16.99 -5.31
C LYS A 248 -10.66 15.89 -4.39
N LEU A 249 -10.57 14.66 -4.88
CA LEU A 249 -10.06 13.53 -4.10
C LEU A 249 -8.57 13.66 -3.79
N THR A 250 -7.74 14.04 -4.76
CA THR A 250 -6.30 14.30 -4.57
C THR A 250 -6.08 15.38 -3.51
N ASN A 251 -6.80 16.50 -3.60
CA ASN A 251 -6.71 17.57 -2.61
C ASN A 251 -7.12 17.10 -1.21
N LYS A 252 -8.15 16.24 -1.11
CA LYS A 252 -8.60 15.66 0.15
C LYS A 252 -7.53 14.75 0.77
N ILE A 253 -6.89 13.91 -0.04
CA ILE A 253 -5.79 13.04 0.39
C ILE A 253 -4.58 13.87 0.84
N GLU A 254 -4.22 14.92 0.11
CA GLU A 254 -3.08 15.78 0.46
C GLU A 254 -3.31 16.52 1.78
N LYS A 255 -4.51 17.09 1.97
CA LYS A 255 -4.90 17.71 3.25
C LYS A 255 -4.85 16.71 4.41
N ALA A 256 -5.39 15.51 4.20
CA ALA A 256 -5.38 14.45 5.20
C ALA A 256 -3.95 14.05 5.62
N ARG A 257 -3.03 13.91 4.66
CA ARG A 257 -1.60 13.63 4.93
C ARG A 257 -0.95 14.70 5.79
N LYS A 258 -1.24 15.98 5.53
CA LYS A 258 -0.69 17.11 6.32
C LYS A 258 -1.25 17.12 7.75
N LYS A 259 -2.57 16.91 7.90
CA LYS A 259 -3.25 16.93 9.20
C LYS A 259 -3.04 15.69 10.06
N LEU A 260 -2.60 14.56 9.48
CA LEU A 260 -2.49 13.28 10.19
C LEU A 260 -1.72 13.36 11.52
N LYS A 261 -0.66 14.19 11.59
CA LYS A 261 0.17 14.35 12.80
C LYS A 261 -0.57 15.03 13.96
N GLU A 262 -1.61 15.80 13.66
CA GLU A 262 -2.37 16.59 14.65
C GLU A 262 -3.56 15.80 15.24
N ILE A 263 -3.96 14.71 14.60
CA ILE A 263 -5.18 13.97 14.97
C ILE A 263 -4.99 13.18 16.25
N LYS A 264 -5.94 13.41 17.16
CA LYS A 264 -5.97 12.77 18.47
C LYS A 264 -6.97 11.62 18.48
N ILE A 265 -6.62 10.59 19.24
CA ILE A 265 -7.53 9.52 19.62
C ILE A 265 -7.55 9.51 21.15
N SER A 266 -8.75 9.48 21.73
CA SER A 266 -8.91 9.49 23.18
C SER A 266 -8.43 8.18 23.79
N TYR A 267 -8.00 8.23 25.05
CA TYR A 267 -7.55 7.03 25.77
C TYR A 267 -8.66 5.98 25.88
N ASP A 268 -9.90 6.38 26.16
CA ASP A 268 -11.08 5.48 26.20
C ASP A 268 -11.27 4.71 24.89
N LEU A 269 -11.09 5.37 23.75
CA LEU A 269 -11.18 4.69 22.45
C LEU A 269 -10.01 3.72 22.23
N MET A 270 -8.79 4.07 22.65
CA MET A 270 -7.64 3.16 22.58
C MET A 270 -7.85 1.93 23.46
N GLU A 271 -8.35 2.11 24.69
CA GLU A 271 -8.65 1.03 25.62
C GLU A 271 -9.70 0.07 25.04
N LYS A 272 -10.78 0.61 24.47
CA LYS A 272 -11.80 -0.20 23.80
C LYS A 272 -11.29 -0.92 22.55
N ILE A 273 -10.40 -0.30 21.77
CA ILE A 273 -9.74 -0.99 20.63
C ILE A 273 -8.95 -2.19 21.16
N SER A 274 -8.17 -2.01 22.22
CA SER A 274 -7.40 -3.10 22.83
C SER A 274 -8.30 -4.17 23.45
N GLN A 275 -9.42 -3.80 24.04
CA GLN A 275 -10.41 -4.75 24.53
C GLN A 275 -10.98 -5.60 23.38
N VAL A 276 -11.32 -5.00 22.23
CA VAL A 276 -11.78 -5.77 21.05
C VAL A 276 -10.68 -6.72 20.57
N CYS A 277 -9.42 -6.26 20.47
CA CYS A 277 -8.31 -7.11 20.06
C CYS A 277 -8.09 -8.29 21.03
N SER A 278 -8.24 -8.05 22.33
CA SER A 278 -8.15 -9.08 23.36
C SER A 278 -9.31 -10.08 23.32
N GLU A 279 -10.57 -9.63 23.16
CA GLU A 279 -11.73 -10.52 23.05
C GLU A 279 -11.66 -11.40 21.79
N LEU A 280 -11.04 -10.89 20.73
CA LEU A 280 -10.81 -11.60 19.47
C LEU A 280 -9.58 -12.53 19.48
N ASN A 281 -8.82 -12.57 20.58
CA ASN A 281 -7.55 -13.32 20.69
C ASN A 281 -6.57 -13.00 19.55
N VAL A 282 -6.44 -11.72 19.19
CA VAL A 282 -5.47 -11.28 18.18
C VAL A 282 -4.05 -11.38 18.76
N ASP A 283 -3.13 -11.93 17.97
CA ASP A 283 -1.73 -12.08 18.37
C ASP A 283 -0.99 -10.72 18.36
N GLY A 284 -0.37 -10.39 19.49
CA GLY A 284 0.45 -9.19 19.66
C GLY A 284 -0.34 -7.86 19.62
N LEU A 285 0.39 -6.75 19.52
CA LEU A 285 -0.17 -5.38 19.55
C LEU A 285 -0.35 -4.74 18.17
N ARG A 286 -0.11 -5.52 17.11
CA ARG A 286 -0.13 -5.00 15.74
C ARG A 286 -1.56 -4.65 15.31
N GLY A 287 -2.55 -5.43 15.73
CA GLY A 287 -3.98 -5.14 15.50
C GLY A 287 -4.39 -3.78 16.08
N ASP A 288 -3.98 -3.50 17.31
CA ASP A 288 -4.23 -2.25 18.03
C ASP A 288 -3.60 -1.05 17.32
N LEU A 289 -2.31 -1.18 16.97
CA LEU A 289 -1.55 -0.13 16.32
C LEU A 289 -2.13 0.22 14.95
N VAL A 290 -2.44 -0.80 14.14
CA VAL A 290 -2.99 -0.62 12.80
C VAL A 290 -4.39 0.00 12.88
N THR A 291 -5.25 -0.48 13.78
CA THR A 291 -6.61 0.05 13.97
C THR A 291 -6.56 1.51 14.41
N SER A 292 -5.68 1.85 15.35
CA SER A 292 -5.48 3.23 15.80
C SER A 292 -4.98 4.15 14.68
N ARG A 293 -4.00 3.72 13.88
CA ARG A 293 -3.47 4.47 12.74
C ARG A 293 -4.52 4.67 11.66
N ALA A 294 -5.22 3.60 11.30
CA ALA A 294 -6.28 3.61 10.31
C ALA A 294 -7.46 4.51 10.72
N ALA A 295 -7.86 4.50 11.99
CA ALA A 295 -8.90 5.38 12.51
C ALA A 295 -8.48 6.86 12.43
N LYS A 296 -7.22 7.18 12.78
CA LYS A 296 -6.67 8.54 12.60
C LYS A 296 -6.62 8.95 11.13
N ALA A 297 -6.18 8.07 10.24
CA ALA A 297 -6.15 8.34 8.81
C ALA A 297 -7.56 8.57 8.25
N LEU A 298 -8.58 7.86 8.74
CA LEU A 298 -9.97 8.06 8.36
C LEU A 298 -10.51 9.41 8.88
N ALA A 299 -10.25 9.75 10.14
CA ALA A 299 -10.60 11.06 10.68
C ALA A 299 -9.93 12.20 9.88
N ALA A 300 -8.66 12.01 9.47
CA ALA A 300 -7.93 12.95 8.62
C ALA A 300 -8.61 13.13 7.28
N PHE A 301 -9.00 12.01 6.68
CA PHE A 301 -9.68 11.98 5.39
C PHE A 301 -11.02 12.69 5.47
N GLU A 302 -11.79 12.51 6.55
CA GLU A 302 -13.07 13.20 6.76
C GLU A 302 -12.92 14.64 7.29
N GLU A 303 -11.71 15.20 7.29
CA GLU A 303 -11.39 16.56 7.73
C GLU A 303 -11.73 16.86 9.21
N ARG A 304 -11.71 15.83 10.06
CA ARG A 304 -11.92 15.94 11.52
C ARG A 304 -10.61 15.95 12.30
N GLU A 305 -10.64 16.49 13.52
CA GLU A 305 -9.47 16.61 14.41
C GLU A 305 -9.38 15.47 15.43
N GLU A 306 -10.50 14.81 15.71
CA GLU A 306 -10.60 13.71 16.67
C GLU A 306 -11.26 12.48 16.05
N VAL A 307 -10.74 11.31 16.43
CA VAL A 307 -11.28 10.00 16.05
C VAL A 307 -12.60 9.76 16.79
N THR A 308 -13.59 9.24 16.06
CA THR A 308 -14.90 8.88 16.59
C THR A 308 -15.10 7.37 16.59
N THR A 309 -16.08 6.87 17.36
CA THR A 309 -16.47 5.46 17.36
C THR A 309 -16.87 4.95 15.97
N ARG A 310 -17.51 5.81 15.16
CA ARG A 310 -17.92 5.49 13.79
C ARG A 310 -16.72 5.19 12.88
N ASP A 311 -15.60 5.88 13.10
CA ASP A 311 -14.37 5.66 12.33
C ASP A 311 -13.83 4.27 12.58
N ILE A 312 -13.72 3.93 13.86
CA ILE A 312 -13.23 2.64 14.31
C ILE A 312 -14.16 1.55 13.78
N PHE A 313 -15.49 1.72 13.86
CA PHE A 313 -16.43 0.75 13.30
C PHE A 313 -16.22 0.49 11.81
N THR A 314 -15.94 1.55 11.03
CA THR A 314 -15.75 1.45 9.58
C THR A 314 -14.47 0.70 9.21
N ILE A 315 -13.38 0.90 9.97
CA ILE A 315 -12.05 0.37 9.66
C ILE A 315 -11.69 -0.92 10.40
N ILE A 316 -12.33 -1.23 11.53
CA ILE A 316 -11.91 -2.35 12.38
C ILE A 316 -12.02 -3.70 11.67
N THR A 317 -13.04 -3.85 10.82
CA THR A 317 -13.21 -5.07 10.02
C THR A 317 -12.05 -5.26 9.04
N LEU A 318 -11.58 -4.17 8.41
CA LEU A 318 -10.42 -4.17 7.51
C LEU A 318 -9.12 -4.52 8.25
N CYS A 319 -8.98 -4.09 9.50
CA CYS A 319 -7.72 -4.22 10.26
C CYS A 319 -7.57 -5.56 10.99
N LEU A 320 -8.67 -6.21 11.38
CA LEU A 320 -8.63 -7.37 12.28
C LEU A 320 -9.10 -8.69 11.64
N ARG A 321 -9.89 -8.68 10.56
CA ARG A 321 -10.52 -9.91 10.04
C ARG A 321 -9.52 -11.02 9.66
N HIS A 322 -8.35 -10.64 9.15
CA HIS A 322 -7.30 -11.54 8.71
C HIS A 322 -6.35 -11.96 9.83
N ARG A 323 -6.46 -11.31 10.99
CA ARG A 323 -5.71 -11.62 12.22
C ARG A 323 -6.42 -12.63 13.12
N LEU A 324 -7.65 -12.99 12.78
CA LEU A 324 -8.39 -14.01 13.50
C LEU A 324 -7.88 -15.40 13.16
N ARG A 325 -7.61 -16.20 14.19
CA ARG A 325 -7.40 -17.63 14.03
C ARG A 325 -8.73 -18.26 13.61
N LYS A 326 -8.74 -18.88 12.43
CA LYS A 326 -9.89 -19.64 11.96
C LYS A 326 -9.85 -21.02 12.61
N ASP A 327 -10.81 -21.29 13.49
CA ASP A 327 -11.07 -22.66 13.88
C ASP A 327 -11.74 -23.38 12.70
N PRO A 328 -11.23 -24.54 12.24
CA PRO A 328 -11.79 -25.26 11.09
C PRO A 328 -13.26 -25.68 11.25
N LEU A 329 -13.77 -25.62 12.48
CA LEU A 329 -15.15 -25.96 12.85
C LEU A 329 -16.09 -24.75 12.91
N GLU A 330 -15.56 -23.52 12.90
CA GLU A 330 -16.37 -22.30 12.90
C GLU A 330 -16.78 -21.91 11.46
N SER A 331 -18.08 -21.91 11.20
CA SER A 331 -18.65 -21.50 9.90
C SER A 331 -18.93 -19.98 9.79
N VAL A 332 -18.55 -19.20 10.80
CA VAL A 332 -18.89 -17.78 10.91
C VAL A 332 -17.85 -16.94 10.15
N ASP A 333 -18.32 -16.00 9.32
CA ASP A 333 -17.44 -15.04 8.64
C ASP A 333 -16.61 -14.25 9.67
N SER A 334 -15.28 -14.28 9.51
CA SER A 334 -14.33 -13.54 10.35
C SER A 334 -14.70 -12.06 10.43
N GLY A 335 -15.17 -11.46 9.33
CA GLY A 335 -15.62 -10.06 9.35
C GLY A 335 -16.83 -9.81 10.25
N PHE A 336 -17.80 -10.72 10.25
CA PHE A 336 -18.98 -10.62 11.10
C PHE A 336 -18.63 -10.76 12.58
N LYS A 337 -17.72 -11.69 12.92
CA LYS A 337 -17.23 -11.88 14.30
C LYS A 337 -16.57 -10.61 14.86
N VAL A 338 -15.75 -9.93 14.04
CA VAL A 338 -15.15 -8.63 14.40
C VAL A 338 -16.23 -7.59 14.67
N GLN A 339 -17.22 -7.46 13.80
CA GLN A 339 -18.30 -6.47 13.97
C GLN A 339 -19.13 -6.72 15.21
N GLN A 340 -19.50 -7.98 15.50
CA GLN A 340 -20.27 -8.32 16.70
C GLN A 340 -19.49 -8.01 17.98
N THR A 341 -18.20 -8.35 18.02
CA THR A 341 -17.34 -8.05 19.16
C THR A 341 -17.19 -6.54 19.37
N PHE A 342 -17.00 -5.80 18.28
CA PHE A 342 -16.98 -4.34 18.33
C PHE A 342 -18.28 -3.77 18.92
N LYS A 343 -19.45 -4.20 18.41
CA LYS A 343 -20.74 -3.72 18.89
C LYS A 343 -20.94 -3.96 20.38
N LYS A 344 -20.51 -5.13 20.87
CA LYS A 344 -20.56 -5.51 22.28
C LYS A 344 -19.64 -4.63 23.16
N VAL A 345 -18.40 -4.39 22.73
CA VAL A 345 -17.42 -3.61 23.51
C VAL A 345 -17.75 -2.12 23.51
N PHE A 346 -18.15 -1.58 22.36
CA PHE A 346 -18.46 -0.15 22.20
C PHE A 346 -19.91 0.22 22.53
N ASN A 347 -20.77 -0.76 22.89
CA ASN A 347 -22.22 -0.59 23.03
C ASN A 347 -22.81 0.15 21.82
N TYR A 348 -22.41 -0.28 20.62
CA TYR A 348 -22.74 0.37 19.36
C TYR A 348 -23.89 -0.40 18.68
N GLU A 349 -25.06 0.21 18.58
CA GLU A 349 -26.26 -0.39 17.98
C GLU A 349 -26.15 -0.58 16.45
#